data_AF-A0A8D8WAD7-F1
#
_entry.id   AF-A0A8D8WAD7-F1
#
_cell.length_a   1.000
_cell.length_b   1.000
_cell.length_c   1.000
_cell.angle_alpha   90.00
_cell.angle_beta   90.00
_cell.angle_gamma   90.00
#
_symmetry.space_group_name_H-M   'P 1'
#
loop_
_entity.id
_entity.type
_entity.pdbx_description
1 polymer ?
#
loop_
_entity_poly.entity_id
_entity_poly.type
_entity_poly.pdbx_seq_one_letter_code
_entity_poly.pdbx_strand_id
1 'polypeptide(L)'
;MSFSRVRLFFCILFALVNSNLEEVKEDYILCKSCGAEVSSALKIIDIKSPFGDNYHLESLFGVDVPVQELTNPYGIKFSVITVRSTLCVGEFGPWYSADSWFPGFAWKLCRCSKCNSHVGWVFEPIDSELETTTLERVTTSEQGFNALILSKVISEFYSDSLIYA
;
A
#
# COMPACT_ATOMS: atom_id res chain seq x y z
N MET A 1 58.04 -13.95 -14.98
CA MET A 1 57.01 -13.01 -14.49
C MET A 1 55.69 -13.77 -14.42
N SER A 2 55.28 -14.16 -13.21
CA SER A 2 54.08 -14.97 -12.96
C SER A 2 52.97 -14.05 -12.44
N PHE A 3 52.00 -13.72 -13.28
CA PHE A 3 50.79 -12.97 -12.92
C PHE A 3 49.63 -13.50 -13.79
N SER A 4 49.14 -14.73 -13.52
CA SER A 4 47.96 -15.24 -14.23
C SER A 4 47.04 -16.15 -13.40
N ARG A 5 47.29 -16.29 -12.09
CA ARG A 5 46.44 -17.15 -11.23
C ARG A 5 45.57 -16.39 -10.21
N VAL A 6 45.90 -15.13 -9.92
CA VAL A 6 45.19 -14.35 -8.88
C VAL A 6 43.88 -13.75 -9.39
N ARG A 7 43.77 -13.40 -10.70
CA ARG A 7 42.54 -12.84 -11.28
C ARG A 7 41.42 -13.87 -11.45
N LEU A 8 41.76 -15.12 -11.79
CA LEU A 8 40.76 -16.19 -11.96
C LEU A 8 40.10 -16.56 -10.61
N PHE A 9 40.88 -16.60 -9.52
CA PHE A 9 40.35 -16.90 -8.19
C PHE A 9 39.38 -15.83 -7.67
N PHE A 10 39.65 -14.54 -7.94
CA PHE A 10 38.76 -13.46 -7.53
C PHE A 10 37.41 -13.48 -8.28
N CYS A 11 37.40 -13.82 -9.57
CA CYS A 11 36.16 -13.97 -10.32
C CYS A 11 35.34 -15.19 -9.87
N ILE A 12 36.00 -16.29 -9.49
CA ILE A 12 35.31 -17.49 -8.98
C ILE A 12 34.73 -17.25 -7.59
N LEU A 13 35.41 -16.50 -6.71
CA LEU A 13 34.84 -16.07 -5.43
C LEU A 13 33.63 -15.13 -5.62
N PHE A 14 33.69 -14.20 -6.58
CA PHE A 14 32.53 -13.35 -6.91
C PHE A 14 31.36 -14.15 -7.49
N ALA A 15 31.63 -15.17 -8.30
CA ALA A 15 30.60 -16.05 -8.87
C ALA A 15 29.99 -17.00 -7.82
N LEU A 16 30.78 -17.50 -6.87
CA LEU A 16 30.30 -18.39 -5.80
C LEU A 16 29.47 -17.64 -4.74
N VAL A 17 29.82 -16.38 -4.44
CA VAL A 17 29.05 -15.52 -3.50
C VAL A 17 27.67 -15.14 -4.08
N ASN A 18 27.50 -15.16 -5.40
CA ASN A 18 26.25 -14.77 -6.08
C ASN A 18 25.23 -15.93 -6.28
N SER A 19 25.41 -17.07 -5.64
CA SER A 19 24.62 -18.28 -5.96
C SER A 19 23.40 -18.54 -5.08
N ASN A 20 22.97 -17.63 -4.18
CA ASN A 20 21.75 -17.83 -3.35
C ASN A 20 21.14 -16.53 -2.79
N LEU A 21 20.96 -15.47 -3.60
CA LEU A 21 19.85 -14.54 -3.32
C LEU A 21 18.71 -14.94 -4.25
N GLU A 22 17.74 -15.70 -3.72
CA GLU A 22 16.41 -15.68 -4.31
C GLU A 22 15.95 -14.22 -4.25
N GLU A 23 15.84 -13.58 -5.40
CA GLU A 23 15.29 -12.23 -5.51
C GLU A 23 13.86 -12.31 -4.97
N VAL A 24 13.61 -11.77 -3.78
CA VAL A 24 12.27 -11.73 -3.20
C VAL A 24 11.43 -10.89 -4.16
N LYS A 25 10.61 -11.56 -4.97
CA LYS A 25 9.78 -10.90 -5.96
C LYS A 25 8.73 -10.11 -5.18
N GLU A 26 8.87 -8.79 -5.19
CA GLU A 26 7.88 -7.87 -4.63
C GLU A 26 6.55 -8.03 -5.36
N ASP A 27 5.47 -8.24 -4.61
CA ASP A 27 4.11 -8.25 -5.16
C ASP A 27 3.53 -6.83 -5.17
N TYR A 28 2.66 -6.55 -6.12
CA TYR A 28 1.98 -5.28 -6.28
C TYR A 28 0.50 -5.40 -5.94
N ILE A 29 -0.01 -4.36 -5.30
CA ILE A 29 -1.43 -4.19 -4.99
C ILE A 29 -2.05 -3.47 -6.18
N LEU A 30 -2.85 -4.18 -6.96
CA LEU A 30 -3.51 -3.66 -8.16
C LEU A 30 -4.95 -3.25 -7.86
N CYS A 31 -5.47 -2.28 -8.63
CA CYS A 31 -6.88 -1.94 -8.64
C CYS A 31 -7.67 -3.07 -9.28
N LYS A 32 -8.56 -3.70 -8.52
CA LYS A 32 -9.37 -4.83 -9.02
C LYS A 32 -10.27 -4.48 -10.21
N SER A 33 -10.59 -3.19 -10.40
CA SER A 33 -11.48 -2.75 -11.49
C SER A 33 -10.77 -2.60 -12.84
N CYS A 34 -9.46 -2.33 -12.86
CA CYS A 34 -8.74 -2.02 -14.11
C CYS A 34 -7.32 -2.57 -14.22
N GLY A 35 -6.79 -3.22 -13.18
CA GLY A 35 -5.44 -3.77 -13.14
C GLY A 35 -4.32 -2.76 -12.91
N ALA A 36 -4.62 -1.46 -12.82
CA ALA A 36 -3.60 -0.46 -12.55
C ALA A 36 -3.00 -0.61 -11.14
N GLU A 37 -1.68 -0.47 -11.01
CA GLU A 37 -1.00 -0.45 -9.71
C GLU A 37 -1.58 0.63 -8.78
N VAL A 38 -1.82 0.25 -7.52
CA VAL A 38 -2.27 1.12 -6.44
C VAL A 38 -1.17 1.32 -5.41
N SER A 39 -0.42 0.28 -5.06
CA SER A 39 0.74 0.36 -4.15
C SER A 39 1.59 -0.90 -4.28
N SER A 40 2.75 -0.93 -3.63
CA SER A 40 3.54 -2.14 -3.48
C SER A 40 3.24 -2.81 -2.13
N ALA A 41 3.32 -4.15 -2.08
CA ALA A 41 3.08 -4.89 -0.84
C ALA A 41 4.08 -4.55 0.26
N LEU A 42 5.31 -4.13 -0.09
CA LEU A 42 6.33 -3.71 0.87
C LEU A 42 5.98 -2.42 1.61
N LYS A 43 4.97 -1.67 1.14
CA LYS A 43 4.49 -0.44 1.78
C LYS A 43 3.37 -0.68 2.78
N ILE A 44 2.95 -1.92 2.99
CA ILE A 44 1.97 -2.28 4.01
C ILE A 44 2.53 -1.96 5.40
N ILE A 45 1.71 -1.34 6.24
CA ILE A 45 2.04 -0.91 7.60
C ILE A 45 0.90 -1.32 8.54
N ASP A 46 1.19 -1.44 9.83
CA ASP A 46 0.19 -1.76 10.87
C ASP A 46 -0.18 -0.48 11.65
N ILE A 47 -1.11 0.31 11.11
CA ILE A 47 -1.74 1.41 11.86
C ILE A 47 -3.12 0.93 12.28
N LYS A 48 -3.27 0.67 13.58
CA LYS A 48 -4.53 0.20 14.17
C LYS A 48 -5.47 1.36 14.44
N SER A 49 -6.71 1.23 13.99
CA SER A 49 -7.79 2.10 14.41
C SER A 49 -8.31 1.68 15.80
N PRO A 50 -8.58 2.62 16.71
CA PRO A 50 -9.27 2.31 17.96
C PRO A 50 -10.75 1.94 17.77
N PHE A 51 -11.28 2.06 16.56
CA PHE A 51 -12.66 1.71 16.19
C PHE A 51 -12.77 0.40 15.39
N GLY A 52 -11.70 -0.39 15.34
CA GLY A 52 -11.72 -1.70 14.67
C GLY A 52 -12.52 -2.73 15.45
N ASP A 53 -13.55 -3.31 14.82
CA ASP A 53 -14.40 -4.36 15.42
C ASP A 53 -13.69 -5.73 15.44
N ASN A 54 -12.83 -5.97 14.45
CA ASN A 54 -12.09 -7.22 14.26
C ASN A 54 -10.72 -6.92 13.65
N TYR A 55 -9.68 -7.59 14.15
CA TYR A 55 -8.31 -7.44 13.70
C TYR A 55 -7.68 -8.83 13.58
N HIS A 56 -7.10 -9.15 12.43
CA HIS A 56 -6.42 -10.42 12.19
C HIS A 56 -5.28 -10.28 11.18
N LEU A 57 -4.39 -11.27 11.15
CA LEU A 57 -3.40 -11.42 10.11
C LEU A 57 -3.96 -12.32 9.02
N GLU A 58 -3.80 -11.92 7.76
CA GLU A 58 -4.13 -12.72 6.58
C GLU A 58 -2.91 -12.78 5.66
N SER A 59 -2.60 -13.95 5.11
CA SER A 59 -1.49 -14.09 4.17
C SER A 59 -1.92 -13.59 2.80
N LEU A 60 -1.58 -12.34 2.49
CA LEU A 60 -1.98 -11.60 1.29
C LEU A 60 -0.75 -10.94 0.66
N PHE A 61 -0.73 -10.85 -0.67
CA PHE A 61 0.36 -10.19 -1.41
C PHE A 61 1.76 -10.76 -1.10
N GLY A 62 1.83 -12.07 -0.83
CA GLY A 62 3.08 -12.75 -0.47
C GLY A 62 3.61 -12.46 0.94
N VAL A 63 2.86 -11.74 1.79
CA VAL A 63 3.26 -11.40 3.17
C VAL A 63 2.09 -11.58 4.15
N ASP A 64 2.37 -11.59 5.45
CA ASP A 64 1.31 -11.53 6.46
C ASP A 64 0.85 -10.08 6.64
N VAL A 65 -0.43 -9.84 6.40
CA VAL A 65 -1.01 -8.49 6.33
C VAL A 65 -1.97 -8.26 7.50
N PRO A 66 -1.83 -7.15 8.24
CA PRO A 66 -2.79 -6.76 9.26
C PRO A 66 -4.07 -6.23 8.61
N VAL A 67 -5.15 -7.00 8.75
CA VAL A 67 -6.48 -6.65 8.28
C VAL A 67 -7.33 -6.20 9.46
N GLN A 68 -8.02 -5.06 9.31
CA GLN A 68 -8.97 -4.56 10.29
C GLN A 68 -10.34 -4.28 9.66
N GLU A 69 -11.40 -4.62 10.38
CA GLU A 69 -12.78 -4.32 10.00
C GLU A 69 -13.22 -2.99 10.60
N LEU A 70 -13.60 -2.04 9.74
CA LEU A 70 -14.06 -0.72 10.14
C LEU A 70 -15.45 -0.45 9.60
N THR A 71 -16.31 0.09 10.46
CA THR A 71 -17.69 0.44 10.13
C THR A 71 -17.79 1.96 9.93
N ASN A 72 -18.37 2.40 8.83
CA ASN A 72 -18.63 3.83 8.61
C ASN A 72 -19.91 4.28 9.37
N PRO A 73 -20.20 5.59 9.47
CA PRO A 73 -21.40 6.09 10.15
C PRO A 73 -22.73 5.59 9.59
N TYR A 74 -22.74 5.10 8.35
CA TYR A 74 -23.92 4.51 7.70
C TYR A 74 -24.06 3.01 7.98
N GLY A 75 -23.23 2.42 8.83
CA GLY A 75 -23.27 0.99 9.18
C GLY A 75 -22.64 0.06 8.14
N ILE A 76 -21.93 0.60 7.14
CA ILE A 76 -21.24 -0.18 6.11
C ILE A 76 -19.88 -0.61 6.64
N LYS A 77 -19.64 -1.92 6.62
CA LYS A 77 -18.38 -2.54 7.06
C LYS A 77 -17.38 -2.65 5.91
N PHE A 78 -16.11 -2.37 6.20
CA PHE A 78 -14.99 -2.49 5.28
C PHE A 78 -13.85 -3.27 5.94
N SER A 79 -13.36 -4.31 5.27
CA SER A 79 -12.06 -4.91 5.59
C SER A 79 -10.98 -4.08 4.90
N VAL A 80 -10.10 -3.49 5.69
CA VAL A 80 -9.06 -2.57 5.20
C VAL A 80 -7.67 -2.97 5.65
N ILE A 81 -6.70 -2.55 4.86
CA ILE A 81 -5.27 -2.60 5.19
C ILE A 81 -4.70 -1.20 5.15
N THR A 82 -3.71 -0.90 5.98
CA THR A 82 -3.01 0.39 5.95
C THR A 82 -1.72 0.29 5.16
N VAL A 83 -1.46 1.29 4.31
CA VAL A 83 -0.27 1.37 3.45
C VAL A 83 0.35 2.76 3.53
N ARG A 84 1.68 2.84 3.47
CA ARG A 84 2.43 4.09 3.63
C ARG A 84 2.14 5.07 2.50
N SER A 85 2.20 4.62 1.26
CA SER A 85 1.92 5.46 0.08
C SER A 85 1.19 4.67 -1.00
N THR A 86 0.45 5.38 -1.84
CA THR A 86 -0.32 4.82 -2.95
C THR A 86 -0.17 5.70 -4.19
N LEU A 87 -0.48 5.12 -5.36
CA LEU A 87 -0.66 5.83 -6.64
C LEU A 87 -2.11 6.29 -6.85
N CYS A 88 -2.98 6.10 -5.85
CA CYS A 88 -4.32 6.64 -5.91
C CYS A 88 -4.29 8.15 -5.71
N VAL A 89 -5.40 8.77 -6.09
CA VAL A 89 -5.61 10.21 -6.08
C VAL A 89 -6.78 10.43 -5.14
N GLY A 90 -6.54 11.16 -4.05
CA GLY A 90 -7.55 11.74 -3.19
C GLY A 90 -8.67 12.43 -3.98
N GLU A 91 -9.87 12.46 -3.44
CA GLU A 91 -10.94 13.20 -4.06
C GLU A 91 -10.70 14.71 -3.95
N PHE A 92 -10.99 15.44 -5.03
CA PHE A 92 -10.89 16.90 -5.02
C PHE A 92 -11.92 17.47 -4.03
N GLY A 93 -11.49 18.43 -3.21
CA GLY A 93 -12.33 19.02 -2.18
C GLY A 93 -11.63 19.12 -0.82
N PRO A 94 -12.40 19.43 0.25
CA PRO A 94 -11.85 19.60 1.58
C PRO A 94 -11.42 18.25 2.19
N TRP A 95 -10.54 18.33 3.19
CA TRP A 95 -10.26 17.22 4.10
C TRP A 95 -11.38 17.10 5.14
N TYR A 96 -11.78 15.88 5.46
CA TYR A 96 -12.82 15.61 6.45
C TYR A 96 -12.20 15.06 7.73
N SER A 97 -12.37 15.75 8.86
CA SER A 97 -11.96 15.23 10.18
C SER A 97 -13.08 14.46 10.89
N ALA A 98 -14.34 14.75 10.54
CA ALA A 98 -15.49 14.04 11.06
C ALA A 98 -15.45 12.56 10.66
N ASP A 99 -15.91 11.69 11.57
CA ASP A 99 -16.05 10.25 11.34
C ASP A 99 -14.74 9.54 10.89
N SER A 100 -13.59 10.13 11.22
CA SER A 100 -12.30 9.50 10.96
C SER A 100 -12.13 8.23 11.80
N TRP A 101 -11.76 7.13 11.15
CA TRP A 101 -11.37 5.92 11.87
C TRP A 101 -10.03 6.07 12.61
N PHE A 102 -9.26 7.11 12.33
CA PHE A 102 -7.95 7.31 12.92
C PHE A 102 -7.92 8.68 13.62
N PRO A 103 -8.08 8.74 14.96
CA PRO A 103 -8.08 10.00 15.68
C PRO A 103 -6.81 10.80 15.42
N GLY A 104 -6.97 12.12 15.20
CA GLY A 104 -5.87 13.00 14.83
C GLY A 104 -5.58 13.05 13.33
N PHE A 105 -6.30 12.30 12.49
CA PHE A 105 -6.18 12.34 11.03
C PHE A 105 -7.49 12.79 10.37
N ALA A 106 -7.36 13.61 9.35
CA ALA A 106 -8.42 13.91 8.40
C ALA A 106 -8.29 13.02 7.16
N TRP A 107 -9.38 12.85 6.42
CA TRP A 107 -9.46 11.91 5.31
C TRP A 107 -10.08 12.48 4.03
N LYS A 108 -9.74 11.84 2.90
CA LYS A 108 -10.36 11.99 1.58
C LYS A 108 -10.56 10.60 0.96
N LEU A 109 -11.53 10.44 0.05
CA LEU A 109 -11.65 9.21 -0.73
C LEU A 109 -10.41 9.03 -1.61
N CYS A 110 -9.81 7.85 -1.62
CA CYS A 110 -8.70 7.46 -2.49
C CYS A 110 -9.28 6.78 -3.73
N ARG A 111 -9.13 7.42 -4.89
CA ARG A 111 -9.64 6.98 -6.19
C ARG A 111 -8.48 6.50 -7.07
N CYS A 112 -8.67 5.38 -7.76
CA CYS A 112 -7.67 4.86 -8.70
C CYS A 112 -7.36 5.90 -9.78
N SER A 113 -6.07 6.21 -9.98
CA SER A 113 -5.60 7.21 -10.94
C SER A 113 -5.89 6.87 -12.41
N LYS A 114 -6.28 5.62 -12.72
CA LYS A 114 -6.62 5.18 -14.07
C LYS A 114 -8.12 5.10 -14.35
N CYS A 115 -8.90 4.49 -13.45
CA CYS A 115 -10.33 4.24 -13.68
C CYS A 115 -11.26 5.02 -12.75
N ASN A 116 -10.73 5.84 -11.86
CA ASN A 116 -11.47 6.65 -10.88
C ASN A 116 -12.35 5.85 -9.88
N SER A 117 -12.23 4.52 -9.87
CA SER A 117 -12.88 3.66 -8.87
C SER A 117 -12.39 4.03 -7.46
N HIS A 118 -13.32 4.09 -6.51
CA HIS A 118 -12.98 4.19 -5.08
C HIS A 118 -12.27 2.91 -4.63
N VAL A 119 -11.03 3.06 -4.15
CA VAL A 119 -10.19 1.94 -3.67
C VAL A 119 -9.84 2.05 -2.19
N GLY A 120 -10.14 3.17 -1.53
CA GLY A 120 -9.87 3.36 -0.11
C GLY A 120 -9.96 4.80 0.35
N TRP A 121 -9.14 5.18 1.33
CA TRP A 121 -9.04 6.54 1.86
C TRP A 121 -7.60 6.99 2.00
N VAL A 122 -7.36 8.28 1.79
CA VAL A 122 -6.11 8.99 2.10
C VAL A 122 -6.28 9.62 3.48
N PHE A 123 -5.30 9.49 4.37
CA PHE A 123 -5.29 10.08 5.71
C PHE A 123 -4.08 11.00 5.90
N GLU A 124 -4.32 12.19 6.45
CA GLU A 124 -3.30 13.18 6.80
C GLU A 124 -3.46 13.62 8.26
N PRO A 125 -2.36 13.84 9.00
CA PRO A 125 -2.42 14.43 10.31
C PRO A 125 -3.16 15.77 10.28
N ILE A 126 -3.97 16.01 11.29
CA ILE A 126 -4.58 17.32 11.52
C ILE A 126 -3.51 18.19 12.19
N ASP A 127 -2.89 19.06 11.40
CA ASP A 127 -1.98 20.10 11.87
C ASP A 127 -2.44 21.50 11.40
N SER A 128 -1.75 22.54 11.85
CA SER A 128 -2.07 23.93 11.50
C SER A 128 -1.81 24.28 10.02
N GLU A 129 -1.10 23.44 9.26
CA GLU A 129 -0.77 23.64 7.85
C GLU A 129 -1.73 22.89 6.91
N LEU A 130 -2.54 21.97 7.45
CA LEU A 130 -3.67 21.34 6.80
C LEU A 130 -4.83 22.31 6.54
N GLU A 131 -4.62 23.63 6.57
CA GLU A 131 -5.60 24.63 6.11
C GLU A 131 -5.12 25.38 4.85
N THR A 132 -3.81 25.57 4.67
CA THR A 132 -3.23 26.49 3.66
C THR A 132 -2.81 25.85 2.33
N THR A 133 -2.73 24.52 2.23
CA THR A 133 -2.32 23.78 0.99
C THR A 133 -3.39 22.78 0.50
N THR A 134 -4.63 22.95 0.96
CA THR A 134 -5.59 21.86 1.25
C THR A 134 -6.47 21.35 0.13
N LEU A 135 -6.83 22.22 -0.81
CA LEU A 135 -7.70 21.85 -1.92
C LEU A 135 -6.94 21.05 -2.99
N GLU A 136 -5.64 21.30 -3.11
CA GLU A 136 -4.81 20.75 -4.20
C GLU A 136 -4.04 19.49 -3.80
N ARG A 137 -3.80 19.24 -2.50
CA ARG A 137 -3.08 18.02 -2.13
C ARG A 137 -4.00 16.81 -2.29
N VAL A 138 -3.62 15.98 -3.25
CA VAL A 138 -4.36 14.80 -3.64
C VAL A 138 -3.63 13.50 -3.30
N THR A 139 -2.33 13.57 -3.01
CA THR A 139 -1.51 12.44 -2.58
C THR A 139 -1.13 12.58 -1.11
N THR A 140 -0.90 11.45 -0.44
CA THR A 140 -0.37 11.39 0.93
C THR A 140 1.00 12.05 1.08
N SER A 141 1.21 12.79 2.16
CA SER A 141 2.49 13.23 2.69
C SER A 141 3.26 12.09 3.38
N GLU A 142 4.51 12.34 3.75
CA GLU A 142 5.33 11.40 4.54
C GLU A 142 4.77 11.12 5.94
N GLN A 143 3.96 12.03 6.47
CA GLN A 143 3.32 11.90 7.79
C GLN A 143 1.94 11.26 7.69
N GLY A 144 1.38 11.21 6.48
CA GLY A 144 0.12 10.54 6.19
C GLY A 144 0.27 9.05 5.90
N PHE A 145 -0.86 8.42 5.62
CA PHE A 145 -0.95 7.04 5.14
C PHE A 145 -2.28 6.83 4.41
N ASN A 146 -2.51 5.64 3.87
CA ASN A 146 -3.76 5.30 3.19
C ASN A 146 -4.36 4.02 3.77
N ALA A 147 -5.69 3.90 3.74
CA ALA A 147 -6.38 2.65 4.02
C ALA A 147 -7.01 2.12 2.73
N LEU A 148 -6.61 0.93 2.26
CA LEU A 148 -7.14 0.30 1.06
C LEU A 148 -8.23 -0.71 1.41
N ILE A 149 -9.32 -0.72 0.65
CA ILE A 149 -10.41 -1.69 0.81
C ILE A 149 -10.01 -2.99 0.13
N LEU A 150 -9.89 -4.09 0.90
CA LEU A 150 -9.43 -5.38 0.37
C LEU A 150 -10.26 -5.88 -0.81
N SER A 151 -11.58 -5.70 -0.77
CA SER A 151 -12.46 -6.13 -1.86
C SER A 151 -12.30 -5.32 -3.16
N LYS A 152 -11.53 -4.23 -3.15
CA LYS A 152 -11.27 -3.32 -4.29
C LYS A 152 -9.86 -3.43 -4.86
N VAL A 153 -9.01 -4.24 -4.23
CA VAL A 153 -7.64 -4.49 -4.69
C VAL A 153 -7.40 -5.98 -4.94
N ILE A 154 -6.31 -6.30 -5.63
CA ILE A 154 -5.92 -7.67 -5.98
C ILE A 154 -4.39 -7.75 -6.10
N SER A 155 -3.81 -8.91 -5.79
CA SER A 155 -2.38 -9.19 -5.98
C SER A 155 -2.04 -9.27 -7.47
N GLU A 156 -0.90 -8.74 -7.87
CA GLU A 156 -0.36 -8.92 -9.22
C GLU A 156 -0.06 -10.39 -9.49
N PHE A 157 0.65 -11.08 -8.58
CA PHE A 157 0.93 -12.51 -8.76
C PHE A 157 -0.32 -13.37 -8.88
N TYR A 158 -1.34 -13.07 -8.06
CA TYR A 158 -2.61 -13.75 -8.18
C TYR A 158 -3.31 -13.43 -9.50
N SER A 159 -3.32 -12.15 -9.92
CA SER A 159 -3.88 -11.74 -11.22
C SER A 159 -3.21 -12.46 -12.39
N ASP A 160 -1.88 -12.51 -12.40
CA ASP A 160 -1.10 -13.21 -13.42
C ASP A 160 -1.43 -14.70 -13.47
N SER A 161 -1.60 -15.33 -12.30
CA SER A 161 -1.93 -16.76 -12.21
C SER A 161 -3.27 -17.11 -12.88
N LEU A 162 -4.21 -16.16 -12.96
CA LEU A 162 -5.49 -16.35 -13.62
C LEU A 162 -5.40 -16.28 -15.15
N ILE A 163 -4.38 -15.63 -15.70
CA ILE A 163 -4.20 -15.49 -17.16
C ILE A 163 -3.62 -16.78 -17.76
N TYR A 164 -2.79 -17.49 -16.98
CA TYR A 164 -2.14 -18.73 -17.40
C TYR A 164 -2.90 -20.00 -16.97
N ALA A 165 -4.09 -19.86 -16.39
CA ALA A 165 -4.94 -20.96 -15.93
C ALA A 165 -5.80 -21.58 -17.05
#